data_AF-A0A0Q8DE37-F1
#
_entry.id   AF-A0A0Q8DE37-F1
#
_cell.length_a   1.000
_cell.length_b   1.000
_cell.length_c   1.000
_cell.angle_alpha   90.00
_cell.angle_beta   90.00
_cell.angle_gamma   90.00
#
_symmetry.space_group_name_H-M   'P 1'
#
loop_
_entity.id
_entity.type
_entity.pdbx_description
1 polymer ?
#
loop_
_entity_poly.entity_id
_entity_poly.type
_entity_poly.pdbx_seq_one_letter_code
_entity_poly.pdbx_strand_id
1 'polypeptide(L)'
;MLLAELAQVSLAVAATSARSRKTALLADLFRNAGPEDVPVVIPYLAGRLPQGRIGVGRRSLGDPVEPASGPTLTVTGVDAELTALAATSGPGSQALRRERLRALFAAATADEQRFLWALLTGEVRQGALDAVAADALAHAAGAPPADVRRAVMLAGSLQDVARVLLAEGPGALGAFRLTVGRPVQPMLAQSAASVGEALDRLGPCAVEEKLDGIRVQVHRDGDRIRAYTRTLDDITDRLPELVTAVAALDARRFVLDGELIALGEDGRPRPFQETASRVGSRRDVAGAAAHVPVVPVFFDALLVDDEDLLDRPFADRHAALARLLPENLRVRRTLVADPDDTQARAAADAFLADTLERGHEGVVAKDLTAAYSAGRRGASWLKVKPVHTLDLVVLAVERGSGRRTGKLSNLHLGARRPDGTFAMLGKTFKGLTDALLDWQTEKLTELATDDDGYVVTVRPELVVEIAYDGLQRSTRYPAGVTLRFARVLRYREDKTAREADTVETVLSRQR
;
A
#
# COMPACT_ATOMS: atom_id res chain seq x y z
N MET A 1 7.32 -24.65 -21.61
CA MET A 1 6.20 -25.45 -21.05
C MET A 1 4.95 -25.27 -21.89
N LEU A 2 4.00 -26.21 -21.83
CA LEU A 2 2.72 -26.09 -22.55
C LEU A 2 1.79 -25.09 -21.85
N LEU A 3 0.98 -24.36 -22.63
CA LEU A 3 -0.04 -23.46 -22.10
C LEU A 3 -1.12 -24.23 -21.32
N ALA A 4 -1.48 -25.43 -21.77
CA ALA A 4 -2.44 -26.29 -21.08
C ALA A 4 -2.08 -26.58 -19.62
N GLU A 5 -0.79 -26.80 -19.31
CA GLU A 5 -0.34 -27.02 -17.93
C GLU A 5 -0.57 -25.78 -17.06
N LEU A 6 -0.28 -24.59 -17.61
CA LEU A 6 -0.54 -23.32 -16.96
C LEU A 6 -2.05 -23.11 -16.73
N ALA A 7 -2.88 -23.38 -17.75
CA ALA A 7 -4.32 -23.23 -17.69
C ALA A 7 -4.95 -24.16 -16.62
N GLN A 8 -4.47 -25.40 -16.50
CA GLN A 8 -4.91 -26.34 -15.47
C GLN A 8 -4.53 -25.88 -14.06
N VAL A 9 -3.29 -25.44 -13.83
CA VAL A 9 -2.87 -24.93 -12.51
C VAL A 9 -3.64 -23.68 -12.15
N SER A 10 -3.85 -22.78 -13.11
CA SER A 10 -4.68 -21.58 -12.97
C SER A 10 -6.10 -21.92 -12.46
N LEU A 11 -6.77 -22.92 -13.05
CA LEU A 11 -8.07 -23.40 -12.57
C LEU A 11 -7.99 -23.97 -11.15
N ALA A 12 -6.98 -24.79 -10.85
CA ALA A 12 -6.80 -25.39 -9.52
C ALA A 12 -6.55 -24.33 -8.43
N VAL A 13 -5.79 -23.28 -8.73
CA VAL A 13 -5.53 -22.15 -7.84
C VAL A 13 -6.80 -21.35 -7.59
N ALA A 14 -7.64 -21.14 -8.62
CA ALA A 14 -8.92 -20.46 -8.47
C ALA A 14 -9.92 -21.26 -7.62
N ALA A 15 -9.89 -22.60 -7.71
CA ALA A 15 -10.82 -23.49 -7.01
C ALA A 15 -10.55 -23.65 -5.51
N THR A 16 -9.35 -23.29 -5.02
CA THR A 16 -9.01 -23.41 -3.60
C THR A 16 -8.98 -22.06 -2.88
N SER A 17 -9.44 -22.03 -1.63
CA SER A 17 -9.27 -20.88 -0.72
C SER A 17 -8.02 -21.00 0.16
N ALA A 18 -7.42 -22.18 0.26
CA ALA A 18 -6.30 -22.45 1.16
C ALA A 18 -4.98 -21.89 0.60
N ARG A 19 -4.37 -20.94 1.32
CA ARG A 19 -3.09 -20.31 0.92
C ARG A 19 -1.99 -21.35 0.71
N SER A 20 -1.84 -22.32 1.61
CA SER A 20 -0.82 -23.38 1.52
C SER A 20 -0.97 -24.23 0.25
N ARG A 21 -2.22 -24.59 -0.11
CA ARG A 21 -2.49 -25.33 -1.35
C ARG A 21 -2.16 -24.51 -2.59
N LYS A 22 -2.49 -23.21 -2.61
CA LYS A 22 -2.09 -22.31 -3.71
C LYS A 22 -0.57 -22.24 -3.83
N THR A 23 0.14 -22.07 -2.73
CA THR A 23 1.61 -22.03 -2.71
C THR A 23 2.22 -23.30 -3.29
N ALA A 24 1.72 -24.48 -2.90
CA ALA A 24 2.21 -25.76 -3.41
C ALA A 24 2.01 -25.91 -4.93
N LEU A 25 0.78 -25.64 -5.42
CA LEU A 25 0.45 -25.70 -6.85
C LEU A 25 1.32 -24.78 -7.70
N LEU A 26 1.54 -23.55 -7.22
CA LEU A 26 2.38 -22.57 -7.91
C LEU A 26 3.86 -22.96 -7.87
N ALA A 27 4.34 -23.56 -6.79
CA ALA A 27 5.72 -24.00 -6.68
C ALA A 27 6.04 -25.15 -7.64
N ASP A 28 5.13 -26.12 -7.75
CA ASP A 28 5.23 -27.21 -8.74
C ASP A 28 5.27 -26.63 -10.16
N LEU A 29 4.36 -25.69 -10.47
CA LEU A 29 4.32 -25.01 -11.76
C LEU A 29 5.64 -24.27 -12.07
N PHE A 30 6.19 -23.51 -11.13
CA PHE A 30 7.42 -22.75 -11.35
C PHE A 30 8.64 -23.66 -11.55
N ARG A 31 8.71 -24.80 -10.85
CA ARG A 31 9.74 -25.82 -11.11
C ARG A 31 9.66 -26.39 -12.52
N ASN A 32 8.45 -26.70 -12.98
CA ASN A 32 8.23 -27.29 -14.31
C ASN A 32 8.44 -26.27 -15.45
N ALA A 33 8.09 -25.01 -15.22
CA ALA A 33 8.27 -23.93 -16.18
C ALA A 33 9.75 -23.61 -16.43
N GLY A 34 10.58 -23.62 -15.38
CA GLY A 34 12.00 -23.28 -15.48
C GLY A 34 12.25 -21.79 -15.77
N PRO A 35 13.52 -21.36 -15.87
CA PRO A 35 13.88 -19.95 -15.86
C PRO A 35 13.41 -19.15 -17.10
N GLU A 36 13.23 -19.81 -18.25
CA GLU A 36 12.84 -19.15 -19.50
C GLU A 36 11.33 -18.86 -19.58
N ASP A 37 10.47 -19.75 -19.08
CA ASP A 37 9.02 -19.57 -19.15
C ASP A 37 8.48 -18.73 -17.98
N VAL A 38 9.13 -18.76 -16.81
CA VAL A 38 8.63 -18.13 -15.59
C VAL A 38 8.39 -16.62 -15.68
N PRO A 39 9.21 -15.84 -16.42
CA PRO A 39 8.93 -14.43 -16.69
C PRO A 39 7.58 -14.16 -17.36
N VAL A 40 7.03 -15.13 -18.08
CA VAL A 40 5.71 -15.06 -18.74
C VAL A 40 4.63 -15.71 -17.86
N VAL A 41 4.92 -16.86 -17.26
CA VAL A 41 3.98 -17.62 -16.40
C VAL A 41 3.48 -16.79 -15.23
N ILE A 42 4.37 -16.11 -14.50
CA ILE A 42 4.01 -15.31 -13.32
C ILE A 42 3.03 -14.18 -13.65
N PRO A 43 3.28 -13.29 -14.63
CA PRO A 43 2.33 -12.24 -14.97
C PRO A 43 1.00 -12.82 -15.51
N TYR A 44 1.03 -13.91 -16.28
CA TYR A 44 -0.19 -14.55 -16.78
C TYR A 44 -1.10 -15.04 -15.64
N LEU A 45 -0.56 -15.69 -14.61
CA LEU A 45 -1.32 -16.07 -13.41
C LEU A 45 -1.87 -14.86 -12.66
N ALA A 46 -1.14 -13.74 -12.68
CA ALA A 46 -1.59 -12.50 -12.09
C ALA A 46 -2.63 -11.76 -12.96
N GLY A 47 -3.04 -12.33 -14.10
CA GLY A 47 -3.98 -11.72 -15.04
C GLY A 47 -3.40 -10.51 -15.78
N ARG A 48 -2.08 -10.47 -15.96
CA ARG A 48 -1.35 -9.38 -16.62
C ARG A 48 -0.60 -9.93 -17.82
N LEU A 49 -0.58 -9.15 -18.90
CA LEU A 49 0.28 -9.40 -20.04
C LEU A 49 1.62 -8.68 -19.84
N PRO A 50 2.77 -9.33 -20.12
CA PRO A 50 4.07 -8.65 -20.14
C PRO A 50 4.09 -7.40 -21.05
N GLN A 51 3.33 -7.44 -22.14
CA GLN A 51 3.19 -6.36 -23.12
C GLN A 51 2.28 -5.22 -22.65
N GLY A 52 1.59 -5.37 -21.52
CA GLY A 52 0.57 -4.43 -21.07
C GLY A 52 -0.71 -4.50 -21.92
N ARG A 53 -1.30 -3.35 -22.25
CA ARG A 53 -2.55 -3.30 -23.04
C ARG A 53 -2.24 -3.44 -24.52
N ILE A 54 -2.69 -4.54 -25.12
CA ILE A 54 -2.46 -4.84 -26.56
C ILE A 54 -3.67 -4.52 -27.46
N GLY A 55 -4.67 -3.80 -26.94
CA GLY A 55 -5.84 -3.36 -27.72
C GLY A 55 -6.83 -4.48 -28.07
N VAL A 56 -6.76 -5.63 -27.39
CA VAL A 56 -7.72 -6.72 -27.51
C VAL A 56 -8.76 -6.59 -26.39
N GLY A 57 -10.04 -6.53 -26.74
CA GLY A 57 -11.13 -6.46 -25.78
C GLY A 57 -12.20 -7.51 -26.07
N ARG A 58 -13.22 -7.62 -25.21
CA ARG A 58 -14.31 -8.62 -25.33
C ARG A 58 -14.92 -8.70 -26.74
N ARG A 59 -15.11 -7.56 -27.41
CA ARG A 59 -15.67 -7.51 -28.77
C ARG A 59 -14.78 -8.22 -29.81
N SER A 60 -13.47 -8.19 -29.63
CA SER A 60 -12.50 -8.86 -30.52
C SER A 60 -12.45 -10.38 -30.32
N LEU A 61 -13.04 -10.88 -29.23
CA LEU A 61 -13.07 -12.30 -28.84
C LEU A 61 -14.48 -12.91 -28.97
N GLY A 62 -15.42 -12.20 -29.58
CA GLY A 62 -16.85 -12.55 -29.56
C GLY A 62 -17.25 -13.71 -30.48
N ASP A 63 -16.45 -14.01 -31.51
CA ASP A 63 -16.75 -15.10 -32.43
C ASP A 63 -16.23 -16.42 -31.84
N PRO A 64 -17.10 -17.42 -31.61
CA PRO A 64 -16.67 -18.72 -31.13
C PRO A 64 -15.73 -19.38 -32.15
N VAL A 65 -14.65 -20.00 -31.65
CA VAL A 65 -13.65 -20.72 -32.44
C VAL A 65 -13.61 -22.17 -31.94
N GLU A 66 -13.72 -23.12 -32.86
CA GLU A 66 -13.66 -24.55 -32.51
C GLU A 66 -12.32 -24.87 -31.82
N PRO A 67 -12.31 -25.50 -30.63
CA PRO A 67 -11.08 -25.82 -29.92
C PRO A 67 -10.26 -26.92 -30.59
N ALA A 68 -8.94 -26.85 -30.44
CA ALA A 68 -8.05 -27.93 -30.82
C ALA A 68 -8.30 -29.19 -29.98
N SER A 69 -8.10 -30.37 -30.59
CA SER A 69 -8.28 -31.67 -29.92
C SER A 69 -7.17 -32.01 -28.93
N GLY A 70 -6.01 -31.36 -29.03
CA GLY A 70 -4.87 -31.58 -28.16
C GLY A 70 -4.00 -30.31 -28.00
N PRO A 71 -3.25 -30.21 -26.88
CA PRO A 71 -2.46 -29.03 -26.59
C PRO A 71 -1.19 -28.99 -27.43
N THR A 72 -0.97 -27.87 -28.11
CA THR A 72 0.26 -27.63 -28.89
C THR A 72 0.91 -26.27 -28.57
N LEU A 73 0.16 -25.38 -27.92
CA LEU A 73 0.62 -24.05 -27.58
C LEU A 73 1.62 -24.10 -26.42
N THR A 74 2.74 -23.40 -26.57
CA THR A 74 3.68 -23.13 -25.49
C THR A 74 3.43 -21.75 -24.91
N VAL A 75 3.78 -21.55 -23.63
CA VAL A 75 3.62 -20.25 -22.96
C VAL A 75 4.41 -19.15 -23.69
N THR A 76 5.66 -19.41 -24.05
CA THR A 76 6.53 -18.48 -24.80
C THR A 76 6.06 -18.27 -26.25
N GLY A 77 5.53 -19.30 -26.91
CA GLY A 77 4.94 -19.16 -28.25
C GLY A 77 3.72 -18.26 -28.26
N VAL A 78 2.85 -18.40 -27.25
CA VAL A 78 1.69 -17.52 -27.06
C VAL A 78 2.16 -16.08 -26.77
N ASP A 79 3.13 -15.88 -25.89
CA ASP A 79 3.67 -14.56 -25.57
C ASP A 79 4.29 -13.85 -26.79
N ALA A 80 4.99 -14.60 -27.64
CA ALA A 80 5.52 -14.10 -28.91
C ALA A 80 4.38 -13.65 -29.86
N GLU A 81 3.30 -14.43 -29.96
CA GLU A 81 2.12 -14.04 -30.76
C GLU A 81 1.40 -12.82 -30.20
N LEU A 82 1.27 -12.71 -28.88
CA LEU A 82 0.70 -11.51 -28.24
C LEU A 82 1.58 -10.27 -28.47
N THR A 83 2.90 -10.45 -28.48
CA THR A 83 3.87 -9.40 -28.84
C THR A 83 3.69 -8.95 -30.29
N ALA A 84 3.54 -9.88 -31.24
CA ALA A 84 3.27 -9.57 -32.64
C ALA A 84 1.92 -8.84 -32.82
N LEU A 85 0.88 -9.25 -32.08
CA LEU A 85 -0.42 -8.58 -32.05
C LEU A 85 -0.33 -7.13 -31.54
N ALA A 86 0.47 -6.90 -30.49
CA ALA A 86 0.69 -5.58 -29.91
C ALA A 86 1.38 -4.63 -30.92
N ALA A 87 2.36 -5.14 -31.67
CA ALA A 87 3.11 -4.39 -32.67
C ALA A 87 2.31 -4.09 -33.95
N THR A 88 1.21 -4.82 -34.19
CA THR A 88 0.39 -4.64 -35.40
C THR A 88 -0.26 -3.25 -35.42
N SER A 89 -0.01 -2.45 -36.46
CA SER A 89 -0.54 -1.09 -36.60
C SER A 89 -0.78 -0.71 -38.07
N GLY A 90 -1.42 0.43 -38.34
CA GLY A 90 -1.69 0.93 -39.71
C GLY A 90 -3.00 0.43 -40.36
N PRO A 91 -3.24 0.80 -41.64
CA PRO A 91 -4.41 0.35 -42.39
C PRO A 91 -4.49 -1.18 -42.46
N GLY A 92 -5.67 -1.77 -42.25
CA GLY A 92 -5.86 -3.24 -42.25
C GLY A 92 -5.43 -3.96 -40.97
N SER A 93 -4.76 -3.29 -40.02
CA SER A 93 -4.33 -3.86 -38.73
C SER A 93 -5.43 -4.57 -37.95
N GLN A 94 -6.67 -4.07 -38.00
CA GLN A 94 -7.80 -4.69 -37.31
C GLN A 94 -8.19 -6.05 -37.91
N ALA A 95 -8.07 -6.22 -39.23
CA ALA A 95 -8.33 -7.50 -39.87
C ALA A 95 -7.22 -8.50 -39.52
N LEU A 96 -5.96 -8.09 -39.61
CA LEU A 96 -4.81 -8.91 -39.24
C LEU A 96 -4.84 -9.35 -37.77
N ARG A 97 -5.23 -8.44 -36.85
CA ARG A 97 -5.40 -8.79 -35.43
C ARG A 97 -6.49 -9.84 -35.23
N ARG A 98 -7.63 -9.73 -35.93
CA ARG A 98 -8.70 -10.73 -35.86
C ARG A 98 -8.24 -12.08 -36.40
N GLU A 99 -7.53 -12.09 -37.52
CA GLU A 99 -6.98 -13.31 -38.13
C GLU A 99 -6.01 -14.02 -37.19
N ARG A 100 -5.02 -13.31 -36.66
CA ARG A 100 -4.04 -13.85 -35.69
C ARG A 100 -4.71 -14.34 -34.40
N LEU A 101 -5.65 -13.59 -33.85
CA LEU A 101 -6.42 -14.03 -32.68
C LEU A 101 -7.21 -15.31 -32.97
N ARG A 102 -7.89 -15.38 -34.12
CA ARG A 102 -8.65 -16.57 -34.52
C ARG A 102 -7.74 -17.78 -34.69
N ALA A 103 -6.57 -17.60 -35.29
CA ALA A 103 -5.56 -18.66 -35.43
C ALA A 103 -5.04 -19.15 -34.06
N LEU A 104 -4.72 -18.21 -33.16
CA LEU A 104 -4.29 -18.55 -31.79
C LEU A 104 -5.36 -19.35 -31.03
N PHE A 105 -6.62 -18.91 -31.09
CA PHE A 105 -7.73 -19.62 -30.43
C PHE A 105 -8.04 -20.97 -31.08
N ALA A 106 -7.89 -21.11 -32.40
CA ALA A 106 -8.09 -22.38 -33.10
C ALA A 106 -7.02 -23.42 -32.75
N ALA A 107 -5.80 -22.98 -32.42
CA ALA A 107 -4.72 -23.85 -31.95
C ALA A 107 -4.84 -24.21 -30.45
N ALA A 108 -5.69 -23.51 -29.70
CA ALA A 108 -5.90 -23.73 -28.27
C ALA A 108 -6.98 -24.78 -28.02
N THR A 109 -6.74 -25.67 -27.06
CA THR A 109 -7.76 -26.54 -26.47
C THR A 109 -8.83 -25.74 -25.72
N ALA A 110 -9.95 -26.38 -25.36
CA ALA A 110 -11.06 -25.68 -24.68
C ALA A 110 -10.63 -25.01 -23.36
N ASP A 111 -9.74 -25.65 -22.60
CA ASP A 111 -9.23 -25.11 -21.33
C ASP A 111 -8.27 -23.94 -21.56
N GLU A 112 -7.40 -24.05 -22.57
CA GLU A 112 -6.51 -22.96 -22.99
C GLU A 112 -7.30 -21.75 -23.52
N GLN A 113 -8.34 -21.96 -24.32
CA GLN A 113 -9.21 -20.87 -24.79
C GLN A 113 -9.87 -20.13 -23.62
N ARG A 114 -10.39 -20.85 -22.61
CA ARG A 114 -10.98 -20.23 -21.40
C ARG A 114 -9.92 -19.41 -20.66
N PHE A 115 -8.71 -19.94 -20.52
CA PHE A 115 -7.61 -19.23 -19.88
C PHE A 115 -7.17 -17.98 -20.65
N LEU A 116 -6.94 -18.08 -21.97
CA LEU A 116 -6.56 -16.97 -22.83
C LEU A 116 -7.64 -15.88 -22.83
N TRP A 117 -8.91 -16.27 -22.89
CA TRP A 117 -10.00 -15.33 -22.82
C TRP A 117 -9.99 -14.57 -21.48
N ALA A 118 -9.82 -15.28 -20.36
CA ALA A 118 -9.71 -14.66 -19.04
C ALA A 118 -8.48 -13.74 -18.94
N LEU A 119 -7.33 -14.15 -19.48
CA LEU A 119 -6.11 -13.36 -19.49
C LEU A 119 -6.27 -12.06 -20.30
N LEU A 120 -6.76 -12.15 -21.53
CA LEU A 120 -6.93 -11.02 -22.45
C LEU A 120 -8.01 -10.03 -21.98
N THR A 121 -8.99 -10.50 -21.18
CA THR A 121 -10.05 -9.65 -20.61
C THR A 121 -9.76 -9.16 -19.19
N GLY A 122 -8.66 -9.61 -18.57
CA GLY A 122 -8.30 -9.26 -17.18
C GLY A 122 -9.14 -9.99 -16.12
N GLU A 123 -9.72 -11.14 -16.47
CA GLU A 123 -10.64 -11.92 -15.64
C GLU A 123 -10.05 -13.23 -15.06
N VAL A 124 -8.73 -13.38 -15.01
CA VAL A 124 -8.07 -14.56 -14.39
C VAL A 124 -8.44 -14.72 -12.90
N ARG A 125 -8.82 -13.64 -12.19
CA ARG A 125 -9.50 -13.60 -10.87
C ARG A 125 -9.06 -14.66 -9.83
N GLN A 126 -7.77 -14.81 -9.58
CA GLN A 126 -7.21 -15.82 -8.64
C GLN A 126 -6.90 -15.34 -7.21
N GLY A 127 -7.24 -14.08 -6.89
CA GLY A 127 -6.92 -13.46 -5.60
C GLY A 127 -5.45 -13.05 -5.50
N ALA A 128 -5.02 -12.48 -4.36
CA ALA A 128 -3.72 -11.80 -4.13
C ALA A 128 -2.47 -12.64 -4.49
N LEU A 129 -2.16 -12.73 -5.78
CA LEU A 129 -1.25 -13.74 -6.31
C LEU A 129 0.22 -13.39 -6.07
N ASP A 130 0.61 -12.11 -6.15
CA ASP A 130 2.03 -11.71 -6.07
C ASP A 130 2.70 -12.16 -4.75
N ALA A 131 2.01 -12.02 -3.62
CA ALA A 131 2.52 -12.47 -2.32
C ALA A 131 2.52 -14.00 -2.16
N VAL A 132 1.60 -14.72 -2.82
CA VAL A 132 1.58 -16.19 -2.81
C VAL A 132 2.66 -16.72 -3.76
N ALA A 133 2.85 -16.07 -4.90
CA ALA A 133 3.83 -16.41 -5.92
C ALA A 133 5.26 -16.22 -5.41
N ALA A 134 5.55 -15.18 -4.62
CA ALA A 134 6.86 -15.05 -3.97
C ALA A 134 7.16 -16.21 -3.00
N ASP A 135 6.17 -16.64 -2.20
CA ASP A 135 6.33 -17.80 -1.31
C ASP A 135 6.46 -19.11 -2.09
N ALA A 136 5.71 -19.25 -3.19
CA ALA A 136 5.77 -20.40 -4.07
C ALA A 136 7.11 -20.50 -4.79
N LEU A 137 7.67 -19.37 -5.23
CA LEU A 137 9.00 -19.28 -5.82
C LEU A 137 10.09 -19.71 -4.82
N ALA A 138 9.98 -19.26 -3.56
CA ALA A 138 10.88 -19.70 -2.51
C ALA A 138 10.81 -21.21 -2.29
N HIS A 139 9.60 -21.78 -2.27
CA HIS A 139 9.41 -23.22 -2.16
C HIS A 139 9.91 -23.99 -3.40
N ALA A 140 9.73 -23.43 -4.61
CA ALA A 140 10.20 -24.00 -5.86
C ALA A 140 11.73 -24.12 -5.90
N ALA A 141 12.42 -23.07 -5.46
CA ALA A 141 13.88 -22.98 -5.49
C ALA A 141 14.58 -23.49 -4.21
N GLY A 142 13.83 -23.93 -3.19
CA GLY A 142 14.40 -24.32 -1.90
C GLY A 142 15.08 -23.17 -1.14
N ALA A 143 14.65 -21.93 -1.38
CA ALA A 143 15.23 -20.73 -0.77
C ALA A 143 14.41 -20.26 0.45
N PRO A 144 15.02 -19.57 1.42
CA PRO A 144 14.27 -18.93 2.50
C PRO A 144 13.26 -17.91 1.96
N PRO A 145 11.97 -17.98 2.31
CA PRO A 145 10.97 -17.03 1.80
C PRO A 145 11.26 -15.57 2.13
N ALA A 146 11.98 -15.33 3.23
CA ALA A 146 12.37 -13.98 3.61
C ALA A 146 13.34 -13.34 2.60
N ASP A 147 14.27 -14.13 2.08
CA ASP A 147 15.34 -13.67 1.18
C ASP A 147 14.79 -13.49 -0.24
N VAL A 148 13.92 -14.39 -0.69
CA VAL A 148 13.21 -14.21 -1.98
C VAL A 148 12.36 -12.94 -1.95
N ARG A 149 11.57 -12.72 -0.90
CA ARG A 149 10.78 -11.48 -0.78
C ARG A 149 11.67 -10.23 -0.75
N ARG A 150 12.84 -10.30 -0.13
CA ARG A 150 13.82 -9.22 -0.14
C ARG A 150 14.35 -8.97 -1.56
N ALA A 151 14.80 -10.02 -2.25
CA ALA A 151 15.29 -9.91 -3.62
C ALA A 151 14.22 -9.33 -4.56
N VAL A 152 12.97 -9.79 -4.46
CA VAL A 152 11.84 -9.26 -5.26
C VAL A 152 11.61 -7.79 -4.98
N MET A 153 11.70 -7.38 -3.72
CA MET A 153 11.56 -5.98 -3.33
C MET A 153 12.71 -5.11 -3.87
N LEU A 154 13.96 -5.58 -3.81
CA LEU A 154 15.14 -4.86 -4.35
C LEU A 154 15.17 -4.85 -5.88
N ALA A 155 14.70 -5.92 -6.51
CA ALA A 155 14.58 -6.04 -7.96
C ALA A 155 13.41 -5.24 -8.53
N GLY A 156 12.37 -4.98 -7.72
CA GLY A 156 11.10 -4.41 -8.18
C GLY A 156 10.32 -5.33 -9.13
N SER A 157 10.75 -6.60 -9.27
CA SER A 157 10.27 -7.53 -10.28
C SER A 157 10.34 -8.96 -9.74
N LEU A 158 9.18 -9.60 -9.59
CA LEU A 158 9.12 -11.00 -9.20
C LEU A 158 9.64 -11.91 -10.32
N GLN A 159 9.37 -11.54 -11.58
CA GLN A 159 9.76 -12.28 -12.77
C GLN A 159 11.27 -12.38 -12.92
N ASP A 160 11.98 -11.26 -12.75
CA ASP A 160 13.44 -11.23 -12.89
C ASP A 160 14.14 -12.02 -11.80
N VAL A 161 13.64 -11.92 -10.56
CA VAL A 161 14.16 -12.74 -9.46
C VAL A 161 13.87 -14.20 -9.71
N ALA A 162 12.68 -14.54 -10.18
CA ALA A 162 12.31 -15.92 -10.43
C ALA A 162 13.18 -16.58 -11.52
N ARG A 163 13.46 -15.87 -12.60
CA ARG A 163 14.36 -16.32 -13.67
C ARG A 163 15.76 -16.63 -13.13
N VAL A 164 16.37 -15.67 -12.43
CA VAL A 164 17.73 -15.84 -11.88
C VAL A 164 17.75 -16.92 -10.80
N LEU A 165 16.79 -16.90 -9.87
CA LEU A 165 16.75 -17.85 -8.76
C LEU A 165 16.54 -19.30 -9.22
N LEU A 166 15.72 -19.53 -10.26
CA LEU A 166 15.51 -20.88 -10.79
C LEU A 166 16.66 -21.34 -11.69
N ALA A 167 17.40 -20.42 -12.32
CA ALA A 167 18.57 -20.76 -13.14
C ALA A 167 19.82 -21.03 -12.28
N GLU A 168 20.05 -20.21 -11.25
CA GLU A 168 21.33 -20.14 -10.52
C GLU A 168 21.20 -20.62 -9.05
N GLY A 169 19.98 -20.87 -8.58
CA GLY A 169 19.71 -21.33 -7.23
C GLY A 169 19.81 -20.24 -6.15
N PRO A 170 19.61 -20.62 -4.86
CA PRO A 170 19.50 -19.65 -3.75
C PRO A 170 20.71 -18.73 -3.56
N GLY A 171 21.91 -19.15 -3.99
CA GLY A 171 23.13 -18.34 -3.89
C GLY A 171 23.06 -17.03 -4.70
N ALA A 172 22.27 -16.98 -5.77
CA ALA A 172 22.11 -15.80 -6.61
C ALA A 172 21.28 -14.68 -5.95
N LEU A 173 20.56 -14.96 -4.86
CA LEU A 173 19.76 -13.95 -4.16
C LEU A 173 20.60 -12.77 -3.65
N GLY A 174 21.88 -13.00 -3.32
CA GLY A 174 22.80 -11.97 -2.87
C GLY A 174 23.17 -10.92 -3.93
N ALA A 175 22.92 -11.20 -5.22
CA ALA A 175 23.16 -10.26 -6.32
C ALA A 175 22.09 -9.15 -6.38
N PHE A 176 20.90 -9.37 -5.81
CA PHE A 176 19.84 -8.37 -5.75
C PHE A 176 20.14 -7.39 -4.62
N ARG A 177 20.77 -6.27 -4.96
CA ARG A 177 21.08 -5.16 -4.05
C ARG A 177 20.27 -3.92 -4.36
N LEU A 178 20.26 -2.98 -3.42
CA LEU A 178 19.65 -1.68 -3.63
C LEU A 178 20.30 -0.99 -4.84
N THR A 179 19.46 -0.58 -5.80
CA THR A 179 19.90 0.13 -7.01
C THR A 179 19.29 1.52 -7.01
N VAL A 180 20.12 2.55 -7.13
CA VAL A 180 19.64 3.94 -7.18
C VAL A 180 18.76 4.14 -8.42
N GLY A 181 17.65 4.88 -8.29
CA GLY A 181 16.64 5.03 -9.32
C GLY A 181 15.62 3.88 -9.39
N ARG A 182 15.77 2.83 -8.56
CA ARG A 182 14.74 1.81 -8.36
C ARG A 182 14.20 1.90 -6.93
N PRO A 183 12.96 2.37 -6.74
CA PRO A 183 12.44 2.59 -5.40
C PRO A 183 12.14 1.26 -4.71
N VAL A 184 12.35 1.24 -3.40
CA VAL A 184 12.06 0.10 -2.53
C VAL A 184 10.87 0.40 -1.64
N GLN A 185 10.10 -0.65 -1.34
CA GLN A 185 8.93 -0.53 -0.49
C GLN A 185 9.31 0.03 0.89
N PRO A 186 8.61 1.05 1.41
CA PRO A 186 8.94 1.64 2.69
C PRO A 186 8.80 0.66 3.86
N MET A 187 9.71 0.72 4.82
CA MET A 187 9.55 0.06 6.11
C MET A 187 8.38 0.68 6.89
N LEU A 188 7.54 -0.14 7.51
CA LEU A 188 6.33 0.30 8.20
C LEU A 188 6.44 0.14 9.72
N ALA A 189 5.82 1.05 10.46
CA ALA A 189 5.74 1.00 11.92
C ALA A 189 4.47 0.27 12.42
N GLN A 190 4.61 -0.49 13.50
CA GLN A 190 3.49 -0.94 14.34
C GLN A 190 3.03 0.19 15.28
N SER A 191 1.92 0.00 15.96
CA SER A 191 1.46 0.93 16.99
C SER A 191 1.94 0.47 18.38
N ALA A 192 2.21 1.44 19.25
CA ALA A 192 2.28 1.30 20.70
C ALA A 192 1.30 2.29 21.34
N ALA A 193 0.76 1.96 22.51
CA ALA A 193 -0.22 2.78 23.22
C ALA A 193 0.42 4.00 23.91
N SER A 194 1.67 3.90 24.32
CA SER A 194 2.44 4.98 24.96
C SER A 194 3.91 4.93 24.57
N VAL A 195 4.66 6.00 24.87
CA VAL A 195 6.12 6.01 24.72
C VAL A 195 6.72 4.95 25.62
N GLY A 196 6.32 4.86 26.89
CA GLY A 196 6.78 3.83 27.83
C GLY A 196 6.65 2.40 27.26
N GLU A 197 5.48 2.03 26.71
CA GLU A 197 5.31 0.70 26.07
C GLU A 197 6.25 0.53 24.87
N ALA A 198 6.48 1.58 24.08
CA ALA A 198 7.40 1.51 22.97
C ALA A 198 8.85 1.28 23.43
N LEU A 199 9.29 1.96 24.50
CA LEU A 199 10.61 1.79 25.10
C LEU A 199 10.78 0.36 25.65
N ASP A 200 9.79 -0.15 26.38
CA ASP A 200 9.82 -1.51 26.96
C ASP A 200 9.97 -2.60 25.87
N ARG A 201 9.36 -2.38 24.71
CA ARG A 201 9.37 -3.33 23.59
C ARG A 201 10.62 -3.26 22.72
N LEU A 202 11.27 -2.09 22.64
CA LEU A 202 12.41 -1.87 21.74
C LEU A 202 13.75 -1.92 22.47
N GLY A 203 13.79 -1.60 23.77
CA GLY A 203 15.03 -1.33 24.48
C GLY A 203 15.67 0.00 24.01
N PRO A 204 17.01 0.06 23.83
CA PRO A 204 17.68 1.24 23.32
C PRO A 204 17.13 1.70 21.97
N CYS A 205 16.62 2.92 21.90
CA CYS A 205 15.92 3.43 20.71
C CYS A 205 16.14 4.93 20.49
N ALA A 206 15.82 5.38 19.28
CA ALA A 206 15.59 6.80 18.98
C ALA A 206 14.09 7.06 18.93
N VAL A 207 13.65 8.17 19.53
CA VAL A 207 12.27 8.65 19.45
C VAL A 207 12.26 9.86 18.53
N GLU A 208 11.69 9.69 17.34
CA GLU A 208 11.63 10.71 16.29
C GLU A 208 10.24 11.29 16.14
N GLU A 209 10.13 12.51 15.60
CA GLU A 209 8.83 13.09 15.28
C GLU A 209 8.07 12.25 14.26
N LYS A 210 6.79 12.05 14.51
CA LYS A 210 5.86 11.52 13.54
C LYS A 210 5.20 12.67 12.80
N LEU A 211 5.76 13.01 11.65
CA LEU A 211 5.27 14.08 10.79
C LEU A 211 3.91 13.73 10.14
N ASP A 212 3.04 14.73 9.93
CA ASP A 212 1.80 14.62 9.13
C ASP A 212 2.07 15.11 7.70
N GLY A 213 2.57 14.22 6.85
CA GLY A 213 2.99 14.60 5.51
C GLY A 213 2.81 13.50 4.48
N ILE A 214 3.53 13.63 3.37
CA ILE A 214 3.61 12.61 2.32
C ILE A 214 4.98 11.97 2.37
N ARG A 215 5.05 10.71 2.82
CA ARG A 215 6.28 9.93 2.75
C ARG A 215 6.87 9.92 1.35
N VAL A 216 8.15 10.26 1.27
CA VAL A 216 8.92 10.35 0.04
C VAL A 216 10.21 9.53 0.18
N GLN A 217 10.53 8.78 -0.88
CA GLN A 217 11.84 8.17 -1.05
C GLN A 217 12.59 8.91 -2.15
N VAL A 218 13.75 9.47 -1.84
CA VAL A 218 14.54 10.28 -2.75
C VAL A 218 15.79 9.51 -3.17
N HIS A 219 15.97 9.39 -4.47
CA HIS A 219 17.17 8.79 -5.08
C HIS A 219 17.94 9.90 -5.81
N ARG A 220 19.25 9.95 -5.62
CA ARG A 220 20.16 10.78 -6.41
C ARG A 220 21.26 9.91 -6.99
N ASP A 221 21.51 10.04 -8.29
CA ASP A 221 22.62 9.43 -9.01
C ASP A 221 23.23 10.46 -9.98
N GLY A 222 24.35 11.05 -9.58
CA GLY A 222 24.93 12.23 -10.21
C GLY A 222 23.95 13.41 -10.20
N ASP A 223 23.55 13.83 -11.39
CA ASP A 223 22.60 14.93 -11.61
C ASP A 223 21.14 14.42 -11.74
N ARG A 224 20.93 13.09 -11.74
CA ARG A 224 19.59 12.50 -11.82
C ARG A 224 19.01 12.36 -10.42
N ILE A 225 17.96 13.12 -10.14
CA ILE A 225 17.19 13.03 -8.90
C ILE A 225 15.82 12.45 -9.22
N ARG A 226 15.35 11.54 -8.37
CA ARG A 226 13.99 11.00 -8.43
C ARG A 226 13.36 10.96 -7.06
N ALA A 227 12.08 11.29 -6.98
CA ALA A 227 11.29 11.25 -5.77
C ALA A 227 10.08 10.33 -5.96
N TYR A 228 9.90 9.40 -5.04
CA TYR A 228 8.84 8.39 -5.10
C TYR A 228 7.92 8.48 -3.88
N THR A 229 6.62 8.33 -4.09
CA THR A 229 5.65 8.25 -2.98
C THR A 229 5.79 6.92 -2.23
N ARG A 230 5.04 6.80 -1.13
CA ARG A 230 4.79 5.52 -0.46
C ARG A 230 4.35 4.37 -1.38
N THR A 231 3.59 4.68 -2.44
CA THR A 231 3.11 3.70 -3.44
C THR A 231 4.09 3.52 -4.60
N LEU A 232 5.28 4.11 -4.50
CA LEU A 232 6.37 4.10 -5.47
C LEU A 232 6.05 4.86 -6.78
N ASP A 233 5.06 5.76 -6.74
CA ASP A 233 4.76 6.64 -7.86
C ASP A 233 5.84 7.72 -7.98
N ASP A 234 6.39 7.91 -9.19
CA ASP A 234 7.31 8.99 -9.47
C ASP A 234 6.57 10.36 -9.43
N ILE A 235 7.05 11.24 -8.55
CA ILE A 235 6.51 12.58 -8.30
C ILE A 235 7.57 13.67 -8.52
N THR A 236 8.71 13.33 -9.13
CA THR A 236 9.86 14.22 -9.29
C THR A 236 9.48 15.55 -9.93
N ASP A 237 8.78 15.51 -11.07
CA ASP A 237 8.40 16.70 -11.84
C ASP A 237 7.42 17.65 -11.10
N ARG A 238 6.90 17.22 -9.94
CA ARG A 238 5.94 17.99 -9.14
C ARG A 238 6.63 18.76 -8.00
N LEU A 239 7.93 18.53 -7.77
CA LEU A 239 8.65 18.97 -6.58
C LEU A 239 9.98 19.68 -6.91
N PRO A 240 9.97 20.79 -7.67
CA PRO A 240 11.19 21.52 -8.02
C PRO A 240 12.00 21.99 -6.79
N GLU A 241 11.32 22.35 -5.70
CA GLU A 241 11.94 22.75 -4.44
C GLU A 241 12.72 21.59 -3.78
N LEU A 242 12.19 20.36 -3.84
CA LEU A 242 12.89 19.16 -3.38
C LEU A 242 14.12 18.89 -4.24
N VAL A 243 13.96 18.93 -5.57
CA VAL A 243 15.08 18.66 -6.50
C VAL A 243 16.21 19.65 -6.27
N THR A 244 15.88 20.93 -6.07
CA THR A 244 16.86 21.99 -5.77
C THR A 244 17.59 21.73 -4.45
N ALA A 245 16.85 21.44 -3.37
CA ALA A 245 17.43 21.16 -2.06
C ALA A 245 18.34 19.92 -2.07
N VAL A 246 17.91 18.86 -2.76
CA VAL A 246 18.64 17.59 -2.86
C VAL A 246 19.87 17.71 -3.75
N ALA A 247 19.82 18.52 -4.82
CA ALA A 247 20.96 18.77 -5.71
C ALA A 247 22.10 19.53 -5.03
N ALA A 248 21.79 20.35 -4.02
CA ALA A 248 22.76 21.13 -3.26
C ALA A 248 23.56 20.30 -2.23
N LEU A 249 23.17 19.05 -1.97
CA LEU A 249 23.86 18.18 -1.01
C LEU A 249 25.22 17.72 -1.54
N ASP A 250 26.19 17.59 -0.62
CA ASP A 250 27.58 17.19 -0.89
C ASP A 250 27.75 15.67 -1.00
N ALA A 251 26.91 15.04 -1.82
CA ALA A 251 27.08 13.66 -2.27
C ALA A 251 26.37 13.47 -3.60
N ARG A 252 26.94 12.64 -4.48
CA ARG A 252 26.38 12.41 -5.82
C ARG A 252 25.50 11.18 -5.89
N ARG A 253 25.56 10.26 -4.93
CA ARG A 253 24.82 9.00 -4.99
C ARG A 253 24.21 8.66 -3.64
N PHE A 254 22.89 8.56 -3.54
CA PHE A 254 22.22 8.16 -2.30
C PHE A 254 20.75 7.76 -2.49
N VAL A 255 20.21 7.10 -1.47
CA VAL A 255 18.78 6.82 -1.30
C VAL A 255 18.36 7.22 0.11
N LEU A 256 17.43 8.16 0.21
CA LEU A 256 16.91 8.70 1.47
C LEU A 256 15.42 8.40 1.62
N ASP A 257 15.00 8.18 2.86
CA ASP A 257 13.59 8.02 3.24
C ASP A 257 13.20 9.18 4.15
N GLY A 258 12.06 9.80 3.87
CA GLY A 258 11.64 11.03 4.52
C GLY A 258 10.16 11.33 4.36
N GLU A 259 9.76 12.49 4.85
CA GLU A 259 8.41 13.01 4.75
C GLU A 259 8.44 14.38 4.07
N LEU A 260 7.48 14.64 3.18
CA LEU A 260 7.19 15.98 2.68
C LEU A 260 6.11 16.60 3.52
N ILE A 261 6.41 17.76 4.10
CA ILE A 261 5.46 18.56 4.88
C ILE A 261 5.37 19.96 4.30
N ALA A 262 4.19 20.57 4.35
CA ALA A 262 4.04 22.00 4.15
C ALA A 262 3.98 22.66 5.52
N LEU A 263 4.68 23.78 5.70
CA LEU A 263 4.68 24.54 6.95
C LEU A 263 3.88 25.84 6.79
N GLY A 264 3.24 26.29 7.87
CA GLY A 264 2.67 27.62 8.01
C GLY A 264 3.76 28.66 8.29
N GLU A 265 3.38 29.94 8.31
CA GLU A 265 4.29 31.04 8.66
C GLU A 265 4.79 30.96 10.12
N ASP A 266 4.01 30.30 10.98
CA ASP A 266 4.33 30.01 12.37
C ASP A 266 5.23 28.76 12.55
N GLY A 267 5.65 28.13 11.45
CA GLY A 267 6.47 26.92 11.46
C GLY A 267 5.71 25.63 11.80
N ARG A 268 4.39 25.69 12.01
CA ARG A 268 3.55 24.50 12.26
C ARG A 268 3.22 23.79 10.95
N PRO A 269 2.99 22.47 10.94
CA PRO A 269 2.56 21.78 9.74
C PRO A 269 1.17 22.25 9.31
N ARG A 270 1.02 22.53 8.01
CA ARG A 270 -0.29 22.75 7.40
C ARG A 270 -1.08 21.44 7.40
N PRO A 271 -2.42 21.49 7.32
CA PRO A 271 -3.25 20.31 7.20
C PRO A 271 -2.79 19.40 6.06
N PHE A 272 -2.70 18.10 6.32
CA PHE A 272 -2.29 17.09 5.33
C PHE A 272 -2.93 17.23 3.96
N GLN A 273 -4.21 17.64 3.89
CA GLN A 273 -4.91 17.81 2.61
C GLN A 273 -4.28 18.88 1.72
N GLU A 274 -3.74 19.95 2.31
CA GLU A 274 -3.01 20.98 1.57
C GLU A 274 -1.72 20.41 0.99
N THR A 275 -0.92 19.72 1.82
CA THR A 275 0.31 19.02 1.40
C THR A 275 0.01 17.99 0.31
N ALA A 276 -1.01 17.15 0.51
CA ALA A 276 -1.41 16.11 -0.44
C ALA A 276 -1.89 16.70 -1.77
N SER A 277 -2.66 17.80 -1.74
CA SER A 277 -3.11 18.50 -2.94
C SER A 277 -1.92 19.10 -3.69
N ARG A 278 -0.97 19.71 -2.97
CA ARG A 278 0.27 20.26 -3.52
C ARG A 278 1.13 19.19 -4.21
N VAL A 279 1.38 18.06 -3.54
CA VAL A 279 2.19 16.94 -4.09
C VAL A 279 1.43 16.20 -5.21
N GLY A 280 0.10 16.16 -5.15
CA GLY A 280 -0.75 15.53 -6.17
C GLY A 280 -0.90 16.34 -7.46
N SER A 281 -0.76 17.67 -7.39
CA SER A 281 -0.98 18.56 -8.54
C SER A 281 0.09 18.39 -9.62
N ARG A 282 -0.35 18.43 -10.88
CA ARG A 282 0.50 18.55 -12.08
C ARG A 282 0.26 19.86 -12.84
N ARG A 283 -0.66 20.70 -12.35
CA ARG A 283 -1.03 21.98 -12.98
C ARG A 283 -0.31 23.10 -12.25
N ASP A 284 0.27 24.01 -13.02
CA ASP A 284 1.02 25.18 -12.51
C ASP A 284 1.91 24.84 -11.31
N VAL A 285 2.83 23.88 -11.50
CA VAL A 285 3.69 23.37 -10.42
C VAL A 285 4.50 24.50 -9.76
N ALA A 286 4.97 25.46 -10.56
CA ALA A 286 5.73 26.60 -10.06
C ALA A 286 4.86 27.52 -9.18
N GLY A 287 3.65 27.89 -9.63
CA GLY A 287 2.72 28.68 -8.82
C GLY A 287 2.27 27.94 -7.56
N ALA A 288 2.02 26.63 -7.66
CA ALA A 288 1.69 25.79 -6.51
C ALA A 288 2.84 25.71 -5.49
N ALA A 289 4.09 25.59 -5.94
CA ALA A 289 5.28 25.61 -5.09
C ALA A 289 5.47 26.95 -4.37
N ALA A 290 5.18 28.06 -5.05
CA ALA A 290 5.25 29.39 -4.45
C ALA A 290 4.14 29.61 -3.39
N HIS A 291 2.94 29.05 -3.61
CA HIS A 291 1.81 29.23 -2.69
C HIS A 291 1.86 28.30 -1.48
N VAL A 292 2.22 27.03 -1.69
CA VAL A 292 2.34 26.01 -0.64
C VAL A 292 3.67 25.29 -0.83
N PRO A 293 4.78 25.87 -0.35
CA PRO A 293 6.09 25.21 -0.43
C PRO A 293 6.09 23.96 0.45
N VAL A 294 6.67 22.87 -0.07
CA VAL A 294 6.91 21.66 0.73
C VAL A 294 8.39 21.54 1.09
N VAL A 295 8.64 21.06 2.31
CA VAL A 295 9.98 20.82 2.84
C VAL A 295 10.18 19.31 2.99
N PRO A 296 11.25 18.73 2.43
CA PRO A 296 11.63 17.36 2.72
C PRO A 296 12.32 17.28 4.09
N VAL A 297 11.83 16.39 4.95
CA VAL A 297 12.44 16.07 6.25
C VAL A 297 12.75 14.58 6.27
N PHE A 298 14.04 14.23 6.29
CA PHE A 298 14.51 12.86 6.15
C PHE A 298 14.76 12.20 7.51
N PHE A 299 14.47 10.91 7.60
CA PHE A 299 14.56 10.13 8.83
C PHE A 299 15.31 8.80 8.68
N ASP A 300 15.77 8.45 7.47
CA ASP A 300 16.63 7.29 7.23
C ASP A 300 17.47 7.48 5.95
N ALA A 301 18.63 6.83 5.92
CA ALA A 301 19.50 6.73 4.75
C ALA A 301 19.68 5.25 4.41
N LEU A 302 19.27 4.85 3.21
CA LEU A 302 19.28 3.46 2.75
C LEU A 302 20.55 3.14 1.95
N LEU A 303 21.14 4.16 1.33
CA LEU A 303 22.40 4.09 0.59
C LEU A 303 23.02 5.48 0.55
N VAL A 304 24.33 5.54 0.76
CA VAL A 304 25.14 6.76 0.56
C VAL A 304 26.42 6.35 -0.16
N ASP A 305 26.74 7.07 -1.22
CA ASP A 305 27.79 6.74 -2.20
C ASP A 305 27.61 5.32 -2.76
N ASP A 306 28.49 4.40 -2.39
CA ASP A 306 28.42 2.98 -2.79
C ASP A 306 28.14 2.03 -1.62
N GLU A 307 27.84 2.57 -0.43
CA GLU A 307 27.53 1.77 0.74
C GLU A 307 26.02 1.46 0.83
N ASP A 308 25.67 0.18 0.72
CA ASP A 308 24.32 -0.31 1.02
C ASP A 308 24.14 -0.35 2.54
N LEU A 309 23.22 0.48 3.04
CA LEU A 309 22.99 0.66 4.46
C LEU A 309 21.82 -0.18 4.98
N LEU A 310 21.08 -0.91 4.13
CA LEU A 310 19.85 -1.60 4.52
C LEU A 310 20.05 -2.57 5.68
N ASP A 311 21.17 -3.28 5.70
CA ASP A 311 21.49 -4.28 6.72
C ASP A 311 22.26 -3.70 7.92
N ARG A 312 22.57 -2.40 7.89
CA ARG A 312 23.26 -1.70 8.98
C ARG A 312 22.27 -1.36 10.11
N PRO A 313 22.72 -1.34 11.38
CA PRO A 313 21.96 -0.80 12.51
C PRO A 313 21.40 0.59 12.22
N PHE A 314 20.20 0.90 12.73
CA PHE A 314 19.59 2.21 12.55
C PHE A 314 20.50 3.36 13.03
N ALA A 315 21.27 3.16 14.10
CA ALA A 315 22.25 4.13 14.57
C ALA A 315 23.28 4.50 13.48
N ASP A 316 23.81 3.51 12.76
CA ASP A 316 24.77 3.71 11.67
C ASP A 316 24.13 4.42 10.47
N ARG A 317 22.91 4.02 10.10
CA ARG A 317 22.17 4.64 9.00
C ARG A 317 21.87 6.11 9.29
N HIS A 318 21.44 6.41 10.52
CA HIS A 318 21.22 7.78 10.94
C HIS A 318 22.54 8.57 11.03
N ALA A 319 23.64 7.94 11.43
CA ALA A 319 24.94 8.61 11.40
C ALA A 319 25.36 8.99 9.97
N ALA A 320 25.10 8.13 8.98
CA ALA A 320 25.29 8.46 7.56
C ALA A 320 24.37 9.59 7.11
N LEU A 321 23.08 9.54 7.47
CA LEU A 321 22.11 10.62 7.23
C LEU A 321 22.58 11.97 7.80
N ALA A 322 23.11 11.96 9.03
CA ALA A 322 23.60 13.14 9.73
C ALA A 322 24.87 13.75 9.13
N ARG A 323 25.72 12.94 8.49
CA ARG A 323 26.89 13.45 7.75
C ARG A 323 26.48 14.10 6.43
N LEU A 324 25.44 13.55 5.78
CA LEU A 324 24.97 14.02 4.47
C LEU A 324 24.08 15.27 4.56
N LEU A 325 23.24 15.38 5.60
CA LEU A 325 22.18 16.39 5.66
C LEU A 325 22.41 17.43 6.76
N PRO A 326 22.11 18.71 6.49
CA PRO A 326 22.01 19.72 7.54
C PRO A 326 20.84 19.39 8.49
N GLU A 327 20.87 19.96 9.69
CA GLU A 327 19.88 19.68 10.74
C GLU A 327 18.44 19.97 10.34
N ASN A 328 18.20 21.04 9.59
CA ASN A 328 16.85 21.44 9.17
C ASN A 328 16.19 20.49 8.15
N LEU A 329 16.96 19.59 7.53
CA LEU A 329 16.45 18.55 6.63
C LEU A 329 16.34 17.18 7.31
N ARG A 330 16.63 17.08 8.60
CA ARG A 330 16.54 15.85 9.39
C ARG A 330 15.35 15.93 10.32
N VAL A 331 14.68 14.79 10.53
CA VAL A 331 13.64 14.69 11.55
C VAL A 331 14.24 14.98 12.92
N ARG A 332 13.54 15.73 13.77
CA ARG A 332 14.02 15.90 15.15
C ARG A 332 13.86 14.59 15.89
N ARG A 333 14.76 14.37 16.85
CA ARG A 333 14.75 13.16 17.66
C ARG A 333 15.32 13.39 19.05
N THR A 334 14.97 12.49 19.96
CA THR A 334 15.69 12.26 21.21
C THR A 334 16.17 10.82 21.28
N LEU A 335 17.29 10.56 21.98
CA LEU A 335 17.85 9.22 22.13
C LEU A 335 17.56 8.69 23.54
N VAL A 336 17.11 7.44 23.60
CA VAL A 336 16.94 6.69 24.85
C VAL A 336 17.92 5.52 24.80
N ALA A 337 19.10 5.71 25.39
CA ALA A 337 20.16 4.71 25.38
C ALA A 337 19.89 3.58 26.41
N ASP A 338 19.32 3.94 27.56
CA ASP A 338 18.90 3.02 28.60
C ASP A 338 17.38 3.17 28.82
N PRO A 339 16.57 2.16 28.48
CA PRO A 339 15.13 2.20 28.72
C PRO A 339 14.78 2.20 30.21
N ASP A 340 15.67 1.78 31.12
CA ASP A 340 15.39 1.76 32.56
C ASP A 340 15.68 3.11 33.24
N ASP A 341 16.33 4.03 32.54
CA ASP A 341 16.55 5.39 33.02
C ASP A 341 15.25 6.21 33.02
N THR A 342 14.77 6.53 34.23
CA THR A 342 13.54 7.30 34.44
C THR A 342 13.64 8.72 33.86
N GLN A 343 14.82 9.34 33.88
CA GLN A 343 15.01 10.67 33.29
C GLN A 343 14.93 10.61 31.77
N ALA A 344 15.51 9.58 31.14
CA ALA A 344 15.41 9.36 29.71
C ALA A 344 13.96 9.10 29.26
N ARG A 345 13.20 8.30 30.04
CA ARG A 345 11.76 8.09 29.81
C ARG A 345 10.98 9.41 29.87
N ALA A 346 11.18 10.19 30.94
CA ALA A 346 10.51 11.47 31.10
C ALA A 346 10.86 12.46 29.96
N ALA A 347 12.10 12.45 29.48
CA ALA A 347 12.51 13.25 28.33
C ALA A 347 11.83 12.81 27.03
N ALA A 348 11.62 11.50 26.83
CA ALA A 348 10.91 10.97 25.67
C ALA A 348 9.41 11.30 25.69
N ASP A 349 8.76 11.26 26.86
CA ASP A 349 7.37 11.72 27.03
C ASP A 349 7.26 13.24 26.81
N ALA A 350 8.19 14.03 27.34
CA ALA A 350 8.24 15.47 27.09
C ALA A 350 8.46 15.78 25.59
N PHE A 351 9.26 14.98 24.90
CA PHE A 351 9.46 15.10 23.46
C PHE A 351 8.18 14.80 22.67
N LEU A 352 7.38 13.80 23.08
CA LEU A 352 6.05 13.57 22.51
C LEU A 352 5.13 14.79 22.74
N ALA A 353 5.12 15.34 23.95
CA ALA A 353 4.30 16.52 24.26
C ALA A 353 4.67 17.73 23.40
N ASP A 354 5.96 18.07 23.29
CA ASP A 354 6.46 19.14 22.40
C ASP A 354 6.10 18.88 20.93
N THR A 355 6.21 17.62 20.48
CA THR A 355 5.89 17.25 19.10
C THR A 355 4.41 17.47 18.78
N LEU A 356 3.52 17.11 19.71
CA LEU A 356 2.08 17.37 19.59
C LEU A 356 1.77 18.86 19.69
N GLU A 357 2.43 19.59 20.59
CA GLU A 357 2.25 21.03 20.75
C GLU A 357 2.60 21.76 19.46
N ARG A 358 3.63 21.34 18.72
CA ARG A 358 3.99 21.86 17.40
C ARG A 358 3.08 21.40 16.26
N GLY A 359 2.09 20.55 16.52
CA GLY A 359 1.06 20.15 15.57
C GLY A 359 1.38 18.91 14.73
N HIS A 360 2.44 18.16 15.06
CA HIS A 360 2.73 16.89 14.40
C HIS A 360 1.89 15.74 14.99
N GLU A 361 1.88 14.56 14.35
CA GLU A 361 0.95 13.49 14.72
C GLU A 361 1.31 12.72 16.01
N GLY A 362 2.54 12.84 16.48
CA GLY A 362 3.07 12.07 17.61
C GLY A 362 4.54 11.70 17.38
N VAL A 363 4.97 10.52 17.80
CA VAL A 363 6.36 10.06 17.65
C VAL A 363 6.47 8.67 17.02
N VAL A 364 7.65 8.36 16.48
CA VAL A 364 8.06 7.01 16.07
C VAL A 364 9.32 6.63 16.83
N ALA A 365 9.21 5.63 17.70
CA ALA A 365 10.34 5.00 18.35
C ALA A 365 10.96 3.95 17.41
N LYS A 366 12.29 3.95 17.28
CA LYS A 366 13.06 3.09 16.39
C LYS A 366 14.20 2.42 17.14
N ASP A 367 14.22 1.08 17.15
CA ASP A 367 15.33 0.27 17.67
C ASP A 367 16.66 0.68 17.00
N LEU A 368 17.67 1.03 17.82
CA LEU A 368 18.98 1.50 17.34
C LEU A 368 19.77 0.44 16.58
N THR A 369 19.51 -0.84 16.87
CA THR A 369 20.25 -2.00 16.34
C THR A 369 19.60 -2.61 15.11
N ALA A 370 18.33 -2.26 14.83
CA ALA A 370 17.56 -2.89 13.78
C ALA A 370 17.97 -2.45 12.36
N ALA A 371 18.09 -3.43 11.46
CA ALA A 371 18.20 -3.24 10.01
C ALA A 371 16.91 -2.65 9.40
N TYR A 372 17.01 -2.07 8.21
CA TYR A 372 15.87 -1.57 7.47
C TYR A 372 15.08 -2.70 6.82
N SER A 373 13.84 -2.90 7.27
CA SER A 373 12.96 -3.97 6.81
C SER A 373 11.99 -3.47 5.73
N ALA A 374 12.49 -3.25 4.52
CA ALA A 374 11.72 -2.73 3.40
C ALA A 374 10.46 -3.56 3.09
N GLY A 375 9.34 -2.87 2.90
CA GLY A 375 8.01 -3.45 2.64
C GLY A 375 7.41 -4.25 3.79
N ARG A 376 8.06 -4.30 4.97
CA ARG A 376 7.56 -5.04 6.12
C ARG A 376 7.14 -4.11 7.24
N ARG A 377 6.14 -4.59 7.99
CA ARG A 377 5.75 -4.01 9.27
C ARG A 377 6.40 -4.81 10.39
N GLY A 378 7.66 -4.50 10.67
CA GLY A 378 8.43 -5.09 11.77
C GLY A 378 8.02 -4.53 13.13
N ALA A 379 8.52 -5.14 14.20
CA ALA A 379 8.34 -4.64 15.57
C ALA A 379 9.39 -3.57 15.97
N SER A 380 10.39 -3.31 15.12
CA SER A 380 11.50 -2.40 15.40
C SER A 380 11.16 -0.91 15.26
N TRP A 381 10.04 -0.57 14.59
CA TRP A 381 9.50 0.79 14.53
C TRP A 381 8.11 0.81 15.15
N LEU A 382 7.93 1.62 16.20
CA LEU A 382 6.68 1.76 16.93
C LEU A 382 6.22 3.21 16.91
N LYS A 383 5.06 3.46 16.32
CA LYS A 383 4.44 4.79 16.35
C LYS A 383 3.57 4.93 17.59
N VAL A 384 3.70 6.06 18.26
CA VAL A 384 2.87 6.48 19.39
C VAL A 384 2.18 7.76 18.98
N LYS A 385 0.86 7.73 19.00
CA LYS A 385 0.03 8.89 18.70
C LYS A 385 -1.22 8.89 19.56
N PRO A 386 -1.77 10.07 19.88
CA PRO A 386 -3.08 10.16 20.51
C PRO A 386 -4.13 9.40 19.69
N VAL A 387 -5.02 8.69 20.40
CA VAL A 387 -6.19 8.08 19.79
C VAL A 387 -7.38 8.98 20.11
N HIS A 388 -7.88 9.68 19.11
CA HIS A 388 -9.10 10.46 19.26
C HIS A 388 -10.29 9.57 18.95
N THR A 389 -11.29 9.57 19.83
CA THR A 389 -12.53 8.80 19.67
C THR A 389 -13.75 9.69 19.70
N LEU A 390 -14.74 9.36 18.88
CA LEU A 390 -16.08 9.96 18.93
C LEU A 390 -17.11 8.84 19.07
N ASP A 391 -18.13 9.07 19.87
CA ASP A 391 -19.29 8.19 19.95
C ASP A 391 -20.33 8.67 18.94
N LEU A 392 -20.54 7.93 17.86
CA LEU A 392 -21.38 8.32 16.74
C LEU A 392 -22.53 7.34 16.52
N VAL A 393 -23.61 7.82 15.92
CA VAL A 393 -24.79 6.99 15.64
C VAL A 393 -24.69 6.34 14.26
N VAL A 394 -25.08 5.07 14.15
CA VAL A 394 -25.24 4.41 12.85
C VAL A 394 -26.54 4.85 12.21
N LEU A 395 -26.44 5.49 11.05
CA LEU A 395 -27.60 6.01 10.30
C LEU A 395 -28.06 5.05 9.19
N ALA A 396 -27.11 4.37 8.58
CA ALA A 396 -27.30 3.43 7.49
C ALA A 396 -26.08 2.52 7.35
N VAL A 397 -26.16 1.51 6.51
CA VAL A 397 -25.06 0.58 6.23
C VAL A 397 -25.12 0.06 4.79
N GLU A 398 -23.97 -0.05 4.13
CA GLU A 398 -23.89 -0.64 2.79
C GLU A 398 -23.55 -2.13 2.84
N ARG A 399 -24.11 -2.87 1.88
CA ARG A 399 -23.81 -4.29 1.67
C ARG A 399 -22.34 -4.48 1.26
N GLY A 400 -21.71 -5.49 1.85
CA GLY A 400 -20.34 -5.87 1.55
C GLY A 400 -20.19 -6.50 0.18
N SER A 401 -19.00 -6.36 -0.41
CA SER A 401 -18.60 -6.97 -1.68
C SER A 401 -17.46 -7.97 -1.51
N GLY A 402 -17.22 -8.80 -2.53
CA GLY A 402 -16.17 -9.81 -2.52
C GLY A 402 -16.33 -10.79 -1.36
N ARG A 403 -15.32 -10.88 -0.47
CA ARG A 403 -15.35 -11.78 0.70
C ARG A 403 -16.42 -11.43 1.75
N ARG A 404 -17.01 -10.23 1.68
CA ARG A 404 -18.08 -9.76 2.59
C ARG A 404 -19.45 -9.77 1.93
N THR A 405 -19.59 -10.40 0.77
CA THR A 405 -20.89 -10.58 0.11
C THR A 405 -21.86 -11.26 1.08
N GLY A 406 -23.07 -10.71 1.21
CA GLY A 406 -24.08 -11.17 2.17
C GLY A 406 -23.97 -10.56 3.58
N LYS A 407 -23.01 -9.65 3.83
CA LYS A 407 -22.86 -8.93 5.11
C LYS A 407 -23.18 -7.44 4.97
N LEU A 408 -23.57 -6.79 6.06
CA LEU A 408 -23.72 -5.32 6.15
C LEU A 408 -22.43 -4.76 6.76
N SER A 409 -21.64 -3.99 5.99
CA SER A 409 -20.21 -3.80 6.35
C SER A 409 -19.68 -2.38 6.32
N ASN A 410 -20.30 -1.44 5.60
CA ASN A 410 -19.82 -0.06 5.51
C ASN A 410 -20.83 0.90 6.19
N LEU A 411 -20.57 1.22 7.46
CA LEU A 411 -21.45 2.01 8.32
C LEU A 411 -21.45 3.48 7.91
N HIS A 412 -22.61 4.12 7.88
CA HIS A 412 -22.78 5.56 7.76
C HIS A 412 -22.89 6.15 9.17
N LEU A 413 -21.95 7.02 9.53
CA LEU A 413 -21.79 7.54 10.90
C LEU A 413 -22.34 8.95 11.02
N GLY A 414 -23.12 9.22 12.06
CA GLY A 414 -23.76 10.51 12.32
C GLY A 414 -23.43 11.09 13.70
N ALA A 415 -23.21 12.42 13.75
CA ALA A 415 -23.15 13.18 14.99
C ALA A 415 -24.48 13.90 15.25
N ARG A 416 -24.82 14.10 16.52
CA ARG A 416 -26.10 14.73 16.90
C ARG A 416 -26.11 16.24 16.60
N ARG A 417 -27.21 16.73 16.05
CA ARG A 417 -27.51 18.16 15.87
C ARG A 417 -28.31 18.71 17.07
N PRO A 418 -28.34 20.05 17.26
CA PRO A 418 -29.13 20.67 18.32
C PRO A 418 -30.63 20.36 18.27
N ASP A 419 -31.17 20.15 17.06
CA ASP A 419 -32.57 19.79 16.81
C ASP A 419 -32.90 18.31 17.11
N GLY A 420 -31.91 17.53 17.55
CA GLY A 420 -32.03 16.10 17.83
C GLY A 420 -31.88 15.19 16.60
N THR A 421 -31.71 15.76 15.39
CA THR A 421 -31.39 14.98 14.18
C THR A 421 -29.89 14.63 14.13
N PHE A 422 -29.48 13.89 13.10
CA PHE A 422 -28.07 13.48 12.94
C PHE A 422 -27.46 13.99 11.63
N ALA A 423 -26.25 14.54 11.73
CA ALA A 423 -25.44 14.94 10.59
C ALA A 423 -24.46 13.82 10.25
N MET A 424 -24.59 13.24 9.06
CA MET A 424 -23.64 12.24 8.58
C MET A 424 -22.24 12.85 8.44
N LEU A 425 -21.23 12.18 9.00
CA LEU A 425 -19.84 12.58 8.99
C LEU A 425 -18.95 11.70 8.11
N GLY A 426 -19.45 10.59 7.59
CA GLY A 426 -18.64 9.70 6.78
C GLY A 426 -19.09 8.26 6.84
N LYS A 427 -18.25 7.40 6.26
CA LYS A 427 -18.47 5.96 6.23
C LYS A 427 -17.24 5.20 6.73
N THR A 428 -17.43 4.05 7.38
CA THR A 428 -16.33 3.14 7.72
C THR A 428 -16.71 1.67 7.67
N PHE A 429 -15.74 0.85 7.26
CA PHE A 429 -15.82 -0.61 7.25
C PHE A 429 -14.61 -1.27 7.97
N LYS A 430 -13.80 -0.45 8.66
CA LYS A 430 -12.55 -0.86 9.33
C LYS A 430 -12.79 -1.08 10.83
N GLY A 431 -11.99 -1.96 11.43
CA GLY A 431 -12.07 -2.29 12.86
C GLY A 431 -13.07 -3.40 13.20
N LEU A 432 -13.62 -4.06 12.19
CA LEU A 432 -14.61 -5.14 12.36
C LEU A 432 -13.95 -6.51 12.26
N THR A 433 -14.08 -7.31 13.33
CA THR A 433 -13.80 -8.76 13.28
C THR A 433 -14.91 -9.49 12.53
N ASP A 434 -14.66 -10.73 12.11
CA ASP A 434 -15.69 -11.52 11.41
C ASP A 434 -16.91 -11.76 12.33
N ALA A 435 -16.68 -12.09 13.61
CA ALA A 435 -17.74 -12.23 14.62
C ALA A 435 -18.54 -10.94 14.84
N LEU A 436 -17.86 -9.78 14.90
CA LEU A 436 -18.54 -8.49 15.04
C LEU A 436 -19.35 -8.15 13.78
N LEU A 437 -18.85 -8.49 12.60
CA LEU A 437 -19.55 -8.25 11.34
C LEU A 437 -20.82 -9.10 11.22
N ASP A 438 -20.79 -10.33 11.73
CA ASP A 438 -21.96 -11.22 11.78
C ASP A 438 -23.04 -10.65 12.69
N TRP A 439 -22.69 -10.36 13.94
CA TRP A 439 -23.60 -9.72 14.90
C TRP A 439 -24.16 -8.38 14.38
N GLN A 440 -23.30 -7.54 13.81
CA GLN A 440 -23.69 -6.25 13.23
C GLN A 440 -24.70 -6.43 12.09
N THR A 441 -24.51 -7.45 11.24
CA THR A 441 -25.40 -7.73 10.11
C THR A 441 -26.79 -8.09 10.61
N GLU A 442 -26.89 -8.96 11.62
CA GLU A 442 -28.16 -9.32 12.25
C GLU A 442 -28.82 -8.10 12.88
N LYS A 443 -28.08 -7.37 13.72
CA LYS A 443 -28.63 -6.24 14.46
C LYS A 443 -29.12 -5.09 13.58
N LEU A 444 -28.36 -4.75 12.54
CA LEU A 444 -28.76 -3.69 11.60
C LEU A 444 -29.93 -4.11 10.72
N THR A 445 -30.11 -5.42 10.47
CA THR A 445 -31.29 -5.93 9.77
C THR A 445 -32.55 -5.75 10.62
N GLU A 446 -32.49 -5.99 11.94
CA GLU A 446 -33.61 -5.72 12.87
C GLU A 446 -33.98 -4.23 12.95
N LEU A 447 -33.00 -3.36 12.74
CA LEU A 447 -33.16 -1.91 12.81
C LEU A 447 -33.52 -1.28 11.45
N ALA A 448 -33.55 -2.07 10.37
CA ALA A 448 -33.81 -1.56 9.03
C ALA A 448 -35.17 -0.87 8.95
N THR A 449 -35.18 0.29 8.30
CA THR A 449 -36.40 1.06 7.98
C THR A 449 -36.62 1.19 6.48
N ASP A 450 -35.55 1.12 5.70
CA ASP A 450 -35.57 1.19 4.23
C ASP A 450 -34.36 0.45 3.64
N ASP A 451 -34.52 -0.10 2.44
CA ASP A 451 -33.47 -0.87 1.74
C ASP A 451 -33.60 -0.66 0.22
N ASP A 452 -32.62 0.04 -0.36
CA ASP A 452 -32.56 0.33 -1.81
C ASP A 452 -31.85 -0.77 -2.62
N GLY A 453 -31.52 -1.90 -1.98
CA GLY A 453 -30.77 -3.01 -2.55
C GLY A 453 -29.25 -2.90 -2.38
N TYR A 454 -28.72 -1.71 -2.08
CA TYR A 454 -27.30 -1.47 -1.82
C TYR A 454 -27.02 -0.91 -0.44
N VAL A 455 -27.82 0.07 -0.01
CA VAL A 455 -27.79 0.73 1.29
C VAL A 455 -29.04 0.37 2.07
N VAL A 456 -28.84 -0.04 3.32
CA VAL A 456 -29.91 -0.25 4.31
C VAL A 456 -29.91 0.93 5.27
N THR A 457 -30.99 1.72 5.27
CA THR A 457 -31.21 2.77 6.26
C THR A 457 -31.76 2.13 7.53
N VAL A 458 -31.25 2.56 8.69
CA VAL A 458 -31.62 1.97 9.98
C VAL A 458 -32.15 3.02 10.94
N ARG A 459 -32.95 2.58 11.93
CA ARG A 459 -33.31 3.43 13.07
C ARG A 459 -32.01 3.89 13.76
N PRO A 460 -31.85 5.20 14.03
CA PRO A 460 -30.62 5.77 14.59
C PRO A 460 -30.54 5.49 16.09
N GLU A 461 -30.37 4.22 16.46
CA GLU A 461 -30.37 3.73 17.84
C GLU A 461 -28.98 3.28 18.30
N LEU A 462 -28.19 2.70 17.40
CA LEU A 462 -26.87 2.17 17.74
C LEU A 462 -25.81 3.26 17.79
N VAL A 463 -25.16 3.38 18.94
CA VAL A 463 -23.97 4.20 19.13
C VAL A 463 -22.73 3.33 18.97
N VAL A 464 -21.75 3.84 18.25
CA VAL A 464 -20.47 3.19 17.99
C VAL A 464 -19.33 4.14 18.32
N GLU A 465 -18.34 3.63 19.05
CA GLU A 465 -17.12 4.36 19.37
C GLU A 465 -16.16 4.26 18.19
N ILE A 466 -15.82 5.41 17.61
CA ILE A 466 -15.04 5.53 16.38
C ILE A 466 -13.72 6.23 16.68
N ALA A 467 -12.62 5.52 16.49
CA ALA A 467 -11.30 6.14 16.45
C ALA A 467 -11.05 6.77 15.08
N TYR A 468 -10.43 7.95 15.06
CA TYR A 468 -10.11 8.69 13.86
C TYR A 468 -8.76 9.42 13.99
N ASP A 469 -8.17 9.76 12.84
CA ASP A 469 -6.84 10.38 12.78
C ASP A 469 -6.90 11.92 12.65
N GLY A 470 -8.08 12.47 12.35
CA GLY A 470 -8.29 13.90 12.18
C GLY A 470 -9.56 14.22 11.38
N LEU A 471 -9.88 15.50 11.25
CA LEU A 471 -11.02 15.98 10.47
C LEU A 471 -10.57 16.54 9.12
N GLN A 472 -11.42 16.36 8.12
CA GLN A 472 -11.19 16.82 6.75
C GLN A 472 -12.36 17.65 6.28
N ARG A 473 -12.11 18.79 5.62
CA ARG A 473 -13.20 19.57 5.01
C ARG A 473 -13.85 18.76 3.89
N SER A 474 -15.17 18.79 3.81
CA SER A 474 -15.93 18.05 2.81
C SER A 474 -17.24 18.75 2.49
N THR A 475 -17.44 19.07 1.22
CA THR A 475 -18.72 19.58 0.70
C THR A 475 -19.79 18.49 0.56
N ARG A 476 -19.40 17.21 0.67
CA ARG A 476 -20.31 16.06 0.54
C ARG A 476 -21.18 15.87 1.77
N TYR A 477 -20.70 16.28 2.95
CA TYR A 477 -21.35 15.96 4.22
C TYR A 477 -21.98 17.21 4.83
N PRO A 478 -23.17 17.10 5.45
CA PRO A 478 -23.91 18.25 5.95
C PRO A 478 -23.18 19.11 6.99
N ALA A 479 -22.25 18.52 7.75
CA ALA A 479 -21.46 19.24 8.74
C ALA A 479 -20.22 19.96 8.15
N GLY A 480 -20.02 19.89 6.82
CA GLY A 480 -18.85 20.46 6.15
C GLY A 480 -17.55 19.72 6.41
N VAL A 481 -17.58 18.61 7.15
CA VAL A 481 -16.40 17.83 7.56
C VAL A 481 -16.62 16.32 7.45
N THR A 482 -15.52 15.56 7.40
CA THR A 482 -15.51 14.11 7.47
C THR A 482 -14.35 13.55 8.30
N LEU A 483 -14.50 12.33 8.80
CA LEU A 483 -13.49 11.64 9.62
C LEU A 483 -12.39 11.00 8.76
N ARG A 484 -11.13 11.33 9.03
CA ARG A 484 -9.95 10.70 8.40
C ARG A 484 -9.63 9.38 9.11
N PHE A 485 -9.48 8.30 8.33
CA PHE A 485 -9.13 6.97 8.83
C PHE A 485 -10.02 6.42 9.95
N ALA A 486 -11.32 6.76 9.92
CA ALA A 486 -12.29 6.24 10.88
C ALA A 486 -12.25 4.70 10.97
N ARG A 487 -12.22 4.17 12.20
CA ARG A 487 -12.32 2.74 12.50
C ARG A 487 -13.25 2.51 13.69
N VAL A 488 -14.03 1.45 13.62
CA VAL A 488 -14.84 0.98 14.74
C VAL A 488 -13.89 0.45 15.82
N LEU A 489 -14.08 0.91 17.05
CA LEU A 489 -13.46 0.29 18.23
C LEU A 489 -14.42 -0.71 18.85
N ARG A 490 -15.65 -0.27 19.13
CA ARG A 490 -16.71 -1.09 19.74
C ARG A 490 -18.06 -0.42 19.60
N TYR A 491 -19.13 -1.21 19.73
CA TYR A 491 -20.47 -0.68 19.97
C TYR A 491 -20.63 -0.25 21.43
N ARG A 492 -21.34 0.85 21.64
CA ARG A 492 -21.55 1.47 22.95
C ARG A 492 -22.95 1.13 23.44
N GLU A 493 -23.12 -0.10 23.91
CA GLU A 493 -24.38 -0.59 24.49
C GLU A 493 -24.78 0.20 25.76
N ASP A 494 -23.81 0.89 26.36
CA ASP A 494 -23.98 1.79 27.50
C ASP A 494 -24.47 3.19 27.11
N LYS A 495 -24.60 3.52 25.82
CA LYS A 495 -25.02 4.84 25.33
C LYS A 495 -26.22 4.78 24.41
N THR A 496 -27.14 5.71 24.60
CA THR A 496 -28.24 5.97 23.67
C THR A 496 -27.82 6.97 22.59
N ALA A 497 -28.56 7.01 21.47
CA ALA A 497 -28.32 7.97 20.39
C ALA A 497 -28.38 9.45 20.83
N ARG A 498 -29.09 9.76 21.93
CA ARG A 498 -29.12 11.09 22.54
C ARG A 498 -27.80 11.48 23.22
N GLU A 499 -26.97 10.51 23.58
CA GLU A 499 -25.70 10.68 24.28
C GLU A 499 -24.48 10.59 23.34
N ALA A 500 -24.73 10.42 22.03
CA ALA A 500 -23.69 10.51 21.00
C ALA A 500 -23.02 11.89 21.00
N ASP A 501 -21.84 12.01 20.40
CA ASP A 501 -21.18 13.30 20.26
C ASP A 501 -21.96 14.22 19.31
N THR A 502 -21.93 15.52 19.60
CA THR A 502 -22.59 16.54 18.80
C THR A 502 -21.71 17.01 17.64
N VAL A 503 -22.32 17.63 16.64
CA VAL A 503 -21.58 18.33 15.57
C VAL A 503 -20.65 19.40 16.17
N GLU A 504 -21.06 20.08 17.23
CA GLU A 504 -20.21 21.04 17.93
C GLU A 504 -18.99 20.37 18.58
N THR A 505 -19.17 19.25 19.28
CA THR A 505 -18.06 18.45 19.82
C THR A 505 -17.09 18.07 18.71
N VAL A 506 -17.60 17.62 17.57
CA VAL A 506 -16.78 17.25 16.41
C VAL A 506 -15.98 18.44 15.92
N LEU A 507 -16.62 19.59 15.65
CA LEU A 507 -15.95 20.77 15.11
C LEU A 507 -14.96 21.41 16.10
N SER A 508 -15.19 21.29 17.40
CA SER A 508 -14.23 21.77 18.42
C SER A 508 -12.89 21.02 18.34
N ARG A 509 -12.89 19.79 17.83
CA ARG A 509 -11.70 18.93 17.65
C ARG A 509 -11.01 19.11 16.29
N GLN A 510 -11.35 20.17 15.56
CA GLN A 510 -10.69 20.55 14.31
C GLN A 510 -9.39 21.36 14.54
N ARG A 511 -9.12 21.79 15.78
CA ARG A 511 -7.95 22.61 16.14
C ARG A 511 -6.71 21.79 16.38
#